data_AF-A0ABD6A535-F1
#
_entry.id   AF-A0ABD6A535-F1
#
_cell.length_a   1.000
_cell.length_b   1.000
_cell.length_c   1.000
_cell.angle_alpha   90.00
_cell.angle_beta   90.00
_cell.angle_gamma   90.00
#
_symmetry.space_group_name_H-M   'P 1'
#
loop_
_entity.id
_entity.type
_entity.pdbx_description
1 polymer ?
#
loop_
_entity_poly.entity_id
_entity_poly.type
_entity_poly.pdbx_seq_one_letter_code
_entity_poly.pdbx_strand_id
1 'polypeptide(L)'
;MSEEDGFVGDGRKKHVTVDTADGERHEHGDVYLRHSADAFEVSTDFDFPEAETTRYAKADLAHVAVNQHHSACFVTTAAAGEGASLDALREFRDGTMCRTPVGRALVAVYGVVSPPVAATLADHPDARTARAVRWLIERCAALVRVRDARTSPLARGALATALTLAYVAGVCLALAGHVAIRGRERLSRGRTARRSRGG
;
A
#
# COMPACT_ATOMS: atom_id res chain seq x y z
N MET A 1 34.25 -1.08 24.64
CA MET A 1 33.44 0.12 24.38
C MET A 1 33.63 0.39 22.90
N SER A 2 32.86 -0.33 22.08
CA SER A 2 33.09 -0.46 20.64
C SER A 2 32.31 0.65 19.94
N GLU A 3 32.97 1.39 19.07
CA GLU A 3 32.39 2.41 18.20
C GLU A 3 31.13 1.86 17.53
N GLU A 4 29.96 2.39 17.92
CA GLU A 4 28.70 2.16 17.21
C GLU A 4 28.89 2.74 15.82
N ASP A 5 29.06 1.86 14.84
CA ASP A 5 29.01 2.13 13.42
C ASP A 5 27.81 3.05 13.17
N GLY A 6 28.04 4.33 12.82
CA GLY A 6 27.10 5.46 12.96
C GLY A 6 25.87 5.43 12.04
N PHE A 7 25.21 4.28 11.94
CA PHE A 7 24.02 4.02 11.17
C PHE A 7 22.77 4.45 11.95
N VAL A 8 21.96 5.26 11.29
CA VAL A 8 20.68 5.75 11.81
C VAL A 8 19.56 5.10 11.00
N GLY A 9 18.63 4.47 11.69
CA GLY A 9 17.39 3.92 11.14
C GLY A 9 16.20 4.29 12.02
N ASP A 10 14.99 4.28 11.47
CA ASP A 10 13.76 4.62 12.22
C ASP A 10 12.98 3.40 12.72
N GLY A 11 13.53 2.20 12.50
CA GLY A 11 12.92 0.92 12.89
C GLY A 11 11.62 0.59 12.19
N ARG A 12 11.33 1.23 11.04
CA ARG A 12 10.13 0.96 10.26
C ARG A 12 10.50 0.25 8.96
N LYS A 13 9.63 -0.67 8.55
CA LYS A 13 9.73 -1.32 7.25
C LYS A 13 9.37 -0.33 6.14
N LYS A 14 10.11 -0.42 5.04
CA LYS A 14 10.03 0.47 3.89
C LYS A 14 10.12 -0.36 2.62
N HIS A 15 9.77 0.30 1.53
CA HIS A 15 10.12 -0.14 0.21
C HIS A 15 11.20 0.79 -0.31
N VAL A 16 12.32 0.20 -0.70
CA VAL A 16 13.52 0.92 -1.08
C VAL A 16 13.85 0.55 -2.50
N THR A 17 13.92 1.54 -3.37
CA THR A 17 14.46 1.38 -4.71
C THR A 17 15.80 2.09 -4.79
N VAL A 18 16.81 1.40 -5.31
CA VAL A 18 18.16 1.91 -5.47
C VAL A 18 18.51 1.88 -6.95
N ASP A 19 18.74 3.04 -7.53
CA ASP A 19 19.32 3.19 -8.87
C ASP A 19 20.81 3.51 -8.69
N THR A 20 21.66 2.64 -9.21
CA THR A 20 23.13 2.74 -9.14
C THR A 20 23.67 3.63 -10.26
N ALA A 21 24.89 4.14 -10.10
CA ALA A 21 25.53 5.05 -11.05
C ALA A 21 25.85 4.38 -12.39
N ASP A 22 26.02 3.06 -12.42
CA ASP A 22 26.19 2.22 -13.60
C ASP A 22 24.85 1.83 -14.26
N GLY A 23 23.72 2.26 -13.69
CA GLY A 23 22.39 2.13 -14.30
C GLY A 23 21.61 0.87 -13.91
N GLU A 24 22.09 0.11 -12.92
CA GLU A 24 21.36 -1.02 -12.36
C GLU A 24 20.32 -0.55 -11.34
N ARG A 25 19.12 -1.16 -11.40
CA ARG A 25 18.01 -0.87 -10.48
C ARG A 25 17.75 -2.06 -9.57
N HIS A 26 17.82 -1.81 -8.26
CA HIS A 26 17.54 -2.78 -7.20
C HIS A 26 16.25 -2.40 -6.46
N GLU A 27 15.34 -3.35 -6.29
CA GLU A 27 14.04 -3.14 -5.63
C GLU A 27 13.93 -4.03 -4.39
N HIS A 28 13.69 -3.40 -3.23
CA HIS A 28 13.55 -4.07 -1.93
C HIS A 28 12.18 -3.78 -1.33
N GLY A 29 11.40 -4.84 -1.05
CA GLY A 29 10.08 -4.73 -0.42
C GLY A 29 10.09 -5.15 1.06
N ASP A 30 9.38 -4.41 1.91
CA ASP A 30 9.18 -4.71 3.34
C ASP A 30 10.47 -4.93 4.16
N VAL A 31 11.44 -4.04 3.93
CA VAL A 31 12.78 -4.06 4.52
C VAL A 31 13.00 -2.93 5.53
N TYR A 32 13.85 -3.15 6.52
CA TYR A 32 14.42 -2.09 7.33
C TYR A 32 15.53 -1.38 6.56
N LEU A 33 15.58 -0.07 6.71
CA LEU A 33 16.63 0.77 6.14
C LEU A 33 17.33 1.52 7.27
N ARG A 34 18.65 1.43 7.31
CA ARG A 34 19.51 2.33 8.08
C ARG A 34 20.53 2.98 7.17
N HIS A 35 21.04 4.14 7.55
CA HIS A 35 22.05 4.84 6.76
C HIS A 35 23.11 5.48 7.64
N SER A 36 24.34 5.52 7.14
CA SER A 36 25.45 6.26 7.74
C SER A 36 25.82 7.47 6.86
N ALA A 37 26.97 8.09 7.11
CA ALA A 37 27.51 9.11 6.23
C ALA A 37 27.72 8.56 4.81
N ASP A 38 28.23 7.33 4.70
CA ASP A 38 28.81 6.80 3.46
C ASP A 38 27.98 5.69 2.79
N ALA A 39 27.00 5.12 3.50
CA ALA A 39 26.25 3.97 2.99
C ALA A 39 24.77 3.95 3.40
N PHE A 40 23.99 3.20 2.63
CA PHE A 40 22.68 2.69 3.00
C PHE A 40 22.79 1.19 3.24
N GLU A 41 22.10 0.69 4.26
CA GLU A 41 21.94 -0.72 4.52
C GLU A 41 20.46 -1.08 4.55
N VAL A 42 20.14 -2.14 3.84
CA VAL A 42 18.79 -2.65 3.65
C VAL A 42 18.77 -4.09 4.14
N SER A 43 17.85 -4.43 5.05
CA SER A 43 17.71 -5.80 5.55
C SER A 43 16.25 -6.19 5.77
N THR A 44 15.94 -7.47 5.64
CA THR A 44 14.62 -8.03 6.00
C THR A 44 14.39 -8.10 7.51
N ASP A 45 15.47 -8.07 8.29
CA ASP A 45 15.49 -8.13 9.74
C ASP A 45 15.93 -6.78 10.37
N PHE A 46 15.38 -6.47 11.54
CA PHE A 46 15.66 -5.22 12.26
C PHE A 46 17.09 -5.19 12.83
N ASP A 47 17.69 -6.35 13.09
CA ASP A 47 19.04 -6.47 13.65
C ASP A 47 20.13 -6.38 12.56
N PHE A 48 19.75 -6.34 11.28
CA PHE A 48 20.67 -6.28 10.13
C PHE A 48 21.76 -7.37 10.17
N PRO A 49 21.39 -8.68 10.18
CA PRO A 49 22.39 -9.75 10.08
C PRO A 49 23.10 -9.68 8.73
N GLU A 50 24.40 -9.93 8.72
CA GLU A 50 25.25 -9.79 7.52
C GLU A 50 24.71 -10.61 6.33
N ALA A 51 24.18 -11.81 6.58
CA ALA A 51 23.64 -12.70 5.55
C ALA A 51 22.37 -12.16 4.85
N GLU A 52 21.62 -11.27 5.49
CA GLU A 52 20.37 -10.69 4.95
C GLU A 52 20.49 -9.18 4.69
N THR A 53 21.68 -8.61 4.87
CA THR A 53 21.90 -7.17 4.75
C THR A 53 22.58 -6.85 3.44
N THR A 54 21.90 -6.09 2.60
CA THR A 54 22.50 -5.51 1.40
C THR A 54 23.01 -4.11 1.72
N ARG A 55 24.30 -3.89 1.49
CA ARG A 55 24.95 -2.60 1.69
C ARG A 55 25.19 -1.89 0.36
N TYR A 56 24.79 -0.63 0.30
CA TYR A 56 24.96 0.25 -0.85
C TYR A 56 25.84 1.44 -0.46
N ALA A 57 27.03 1.56 -1.06
CA ALA A 57 27.88 2.72 -0.87
C ALA A 57 27.29 3.92 -1.62
N LYS A 58 27.09 5.05 -0.94
CA LYS A 58 26.43 6.23 -1.52
C LYS A 58 27.18 6.82 -2.71
N ALA A 59 28.50 6.63 -2.78
CA ALA A 59 29.32 7.04 -3.91
C ALA A 59 28.91 6.34 -5.23
N ASP A 60 28.33 5.14 -5.13
CA ASP A 60 27.96 4.32 -6.28
C ASP A 60 26.47 4.48 -6.65
N LEU A 61 25.74 5.39 -6.00
CA LEU A 61 24.30 5.55 -6.17
C LEU A 61 23.98 6.79 -7.01
N ALA A 62 23.15 6.61 -8.03
CA ALA A 62 22.55 7.71 -8.77
C ALA A 62 21.32 8.26 -8.04
N HIS A 63 20.47 7.37 -7.52
CA HIS A 63 19.24 7.75 -6.83
C HIS A 63 18.80 6.67 -5.84
N VAL A 64 18.26 7.10 -4.70
CA VAL A 64 17.61 6.20 -3.73
C VAL A 64 16.23 6.75 -3.42
N ALA A 65 15.21 5.96 -3.76
CA ALA A 65 13.83 6.25 -3.43
C ALA A 65 13.43 5.41 -2.20
N VAL A 66 13.20 6.08 -1.08
CA VAL A 66 12.75 5.46 0.16
C VAL A 66 11.27 5.75 0.33
N ASN A 67 10.43 4.80 -0.05
CA ASN A 67 9.01 4.89 0.20
C ASN A 67 8.70 4.18 1.49
N GLN A 68 8.17 4.91 2.48
CA GLN A 68 7.48 4.27 3.59
C GLN A 68 6.19 3.66 3.03
N HIS A 69 6.29 2.50 2.37
CA HIS A 69 5.15 1.64 2.12
C HIS A 69 4.64 1.22 3.49
N HIS A 70 3.78 2.05 4.09
CA HIS A 70 2.70 1.55 4.95
C HIS A 70 1.79 0.72 4.03
N SER A 71 2.26 -0.49 3.75
CA SER A 71 1.73 -1.53 2.89
C SER A 71 0.20 -1.50 2.80
N ALA A 72 -0.34 -1.30 1.60
CA ALA A 72 -1.76 -1.55 1.31
C ALA A 72 -2.80 -0.46 1.72
N CYS A 73 -2.58 0.84 1.49
CA CYS A 73 -3.69 1.83 1.47
C CYS A 73 -3.76 2.66 0.18
N PHE A 74 -3.37 2.06 -0.95
CA PHE A 74 -3.33 2.69 -2.27
C PHE A 74 -4.71 3.17 -2.73
N VAL A 75 -5.75 2.34 -2.56
CA VAL A 75 -7.13 2.70 -2.94
C VAL A 75 -7.66 3.82 -2.06
N THR A 76 -7.37 3.79 -0.75
CA THR A 76 -7.78 4.83 0.19
C THR A 76 -7.16 6.18 -0.18
N THR A 77 -5.86 6.19 -0.48
CA THR A 77 -5.15 7.41 -0.87
C THR A 77 -5.69 7.96 -2.20
N ALA A 78 -5.85 7.10 -3.20
CA ALA A 78 -6.38 7.50 -4.51
C ALA A 78 -7.85 7.99 -4.42
N ALA A 79 -8.67 7.36 -3.57
CA ALA A 79 -10.09 7.64 -3.51
C ALA A 79 -10.46 8.69 -2.46
N ALA A 80 -9.69 8.93 -1.41
CA ALA A 80 -10.05 9.84 -0.31
C ALA A 80 -8.97 10.87 0.03
N GLY A 81 -7.78 10.77 -0.58
CA GLY A 81 -6.65 11.63 -0.26
C GLY A 81 -5.99 11.27 1.08
N GLU A 82 -5.02 12.09 1.48
CA GLU A 82 -4.35 11.98 2.77
C GLU A 82 -5.20 12.62 3.90
N GLY A 83 -5.00 12.17 5.14
CA GLY A 83 -5.63 12.75 6.34
C GLY A 83 -6.27 11.72 7.28
N ALA A 84 -7.06 12.20 8.24
CA ALA A 84 -7.52 11.42 9.40
C ALA A 84 -8.25 10.10 9.07
N SER A 85 -8.89 10.00 7.90
CA SER A 85 -9.54 8.75 7.47
C SER A 85 -8.54 7.68 7.07
N LEU A 86 -7.43 8.08 6.44
CA LEU A 86 -6.32 7.21 6.07
C LEU A 86 -5.58 6.72 7.32
N ASP A 87 -5.33 7.62 8.28
CA ASP A 87 -4.61 7.29 9.52
C ASP A 87 -5.41 6.32 10.39
N ALA A 88 -6.72 6.53 10.55
CA ALA A 88 -7.59 5.61 11.29
C ALA A 88 -7.61 4.19 10.67
N LEU A 89 -7.65 4.09 9.34
CA LEU A 89 -7.65 2.79 8.65
C LEU A 89 -6.27 2.10 8.72
N ARG A 90 -5.19 2.86 8.68
CA ARG A 90 -3.82 2.36 8.90
C ARG A 90 -3.68 1.78 10.30
N GLU A 91 -4.11 2.51 11.32
CA GLU A 91 -4.08 2.04 12.71
C GLU A 91 -4.91 0.76 12.90
N PHE A 92 -6.09 0.68 12.28
CA PHE A 92 -6.90 -0.54 12.32
C PHE A 92 -6.20 -1.73 11.66
N ARG A 93 -5.59 -1.53 10.49
CA ARG A 93 -4.83 -2.58 9.78
C ARG A 93 -3.67 -3.09 10.65
N ASP A 94 -2.85 -2.17 11.13
CA ASP A 94 -1.62 -2.49 11.87
C ASP A 94 -1.94 -3.07 13.26
N GLY A 95 -2.92 -2.48 13.96
CA GLY A 95 -3.33 -2.86 15.30
C GLY A 95 -4.27 -4.07 15.39
N THR A 96 -4.97 -4.44 14.30
CA THR A 96 -5.96 -5.53 14.31
C THR A 96 -5.69 -6.60 13.25
N MET A 97 -5.58 -6.24 11.98
CA MET A 97 -5.45 -7.25 10.92
C MET A 97 -4.11 -7.96 10.96
N CYS A 98 -3.00 -7.20 11.08
CA CYS A 98 -1.65 -7.77 11.06
C CYS A 98 -1.35 -8.70 12.26
N ARG A 99 -2.16 -8.62 13.33
CA ARG A 99 -2.05 -9.49 14.51
C ARG A 99 -2.53 -10.92 14.26
N THR A 100 -3.18 -11.20 13.13
CA THR A 100 -3.68 -12.54 12.78
C THR A 100 -3.06 -13.04 11.48
N PRO A 101 -2.79 -14.34 11.32
CA PRO A 101 -2.29 -14.91 10.05
C PRO A 101 -3.21 -14.61 8.87
N VAL A 102 -4.53 -14.70 9.08
CA VAL A 102 -5.55 -14.41 8.07
C VAL A 102 -5.53 -12.94 7.66
N GLY A 103 -5.44 -12.02 8.63
CA GLY A 103 -5.37 -10.59 8.33
C GLY A 103 -4.08 -10.20 7.59
N ARG A 104 -2.94 -10.83 7.91
CA ARG A 104 -1.70 -10.64 7.13
C ARG A 104 -1.85 -11.08 5.67
N ALA A 105 -2.45 -12.24 5.44
CA ALA A 105 -2.71 -12.72 4.08
C ALA A 105 -3.64 -11.77 3.30
N LEU A 106 -4.68 -11.23 3.93
CA LEU A 106 -5.58 -10.25 3.33
C LEU A 106 -4.87 -8.93 2.99
N VAL A 107 -3.98 -8.45 3.86
CA VAL A 107 -3.16 -7.25 3.61
C VAL A 107 -2.22 -7.50 2.43
N ALA A 108 -1.59 -8.66 2.35
CA ALA A 108 -0.72 -9.02 1.23
C ALA A 108 -1.48 -9.06 -0.11
N VAL A 109 -2.66 -9.69 -0.14
CA VAL A 109 -3.52 -9.72 -1.33
C VAL A 109 -3.94 -8.31 -1.75
N TYR A 110 -4.34 -7.46 -0.80
CA TYR A 110 -4.61 -6.06 -1.12
C TYR A 110 -3.37 -5.37 -1.68
N GLY A 111 -2.20 -5.57 -1.10
CA GLY A 111 -0.94 -4.97 -1.57
C GLY A 111 -0.67 -5.25 -3.05
N VAL A 112 -0.99 -6.46 -3.51
CA VAL A 112 -0.84 -6.86 -4.93
C VAL A 112 -1.94 -6.29 -5.83
N VAL A 113 -3.19 -6.28 -5.36
CA VAL A 113 -4.35 -5.92 -6.20
C VAL A 113 -4.59 -4.41 -6.25
N SER A 114 -4.25 -3.69 -5.19
CA SER A 114 -4.61 -2.28 -5.03
C SER A 114 -3.85 -1.29 -5.93
N PRO A 115 -2.58 -1.47 -6.32
CA PRO A 115 -1.90 -0.51 -7.19
C PRO A 115 -2.57 -0.28 -8.56
N PRO A 116 -2.90 -1.31 -9.37
CA PRO A 116 -3.55 -1.09 -10.67
C PRO A 116 -4.97 -0.53 -10.53
N VAL A 117 -5.66 -0.90 -9.45
CA VAL A 117 -6.99 -0.38 -9.12
C VAL A 117 -6.91 1.10 -8.73
N ALA A 118 -5.95 1.48 -7.88
CA ALA A 118 -5.73 2.86 -7.46
C ALA A 118 -5.38 3.76 -8.64
N ALA A 119 -4.51 3.31 -9.55
CA ALA A 119 -4.20 4.03 -10.78
C ALA A 119 -5.47 4.30 -11.60
N THR A 120 -6.33 3.29 -11.77
CA THR A 120 -7.58 3.43 -12.54
C THR A 120 -8.58 4.39 -11.89
N LEU A 121 -8.62 4.44 -10.55
CA LEU A 121 -9.48 5.37 -9.82
C LEU A 121 -8.93 6.80 -9.88
N ALA A 122 -7.60 6.96 -9.84
CA ALA A 122 -6.94 8.26 -9.99
C ALA A 122 -7.14 8.84 -11.39
N ASP A 123 -7.11 8.01 -12.43
CA ASP A 123 -7.37 8.41 -13.81
C ASP A 123 -8.86 8.76 -14.07
N HIS A 124 -9.76 8.29 -13.20
CA HIS A 124 -11.20 8.46 -13.35
C HIS A 124 -11.90 8.88 -12.04
N PRO A 125 -11.58 10.06 -11.48
CA PRO A 125 -12.05 10.48 -10.16
C PRO A 125 -13.58 10.64 -10.09
N ASP A 126 -14.23 10.98 -11.21
CA ASP A 126 -15.68 11.18 -11.30
C ASP A 126 -16.48 9.91 -11.65
N ALA A 127 -15.79 8.79 -11.89
CA ALA A 127 -16.47 7.52 -12.17
C ALA A 127 -17.37 7.12 -10.99
N ARG A 128 -18.51 6.48 -11.29
CA ARG A 128 -19.42 5.97 -10.25
C ARG A 128 -18.70 5.03 -9.27
N THR A 129 -17.76 4.24 -9.79
CA THR A 129 -16.90 3.36 -8.99
C THR A 129 -16.03 4.14 -8.01
N ALA A 130 -15.35 5.21 -8.46
CA ALA A 130 -14.50 6.03 -7.61
C ALA A 130 -15.30 6.69 -6.48
N ARG A 131 -16.49 7.22 -6.80
CA ARG A 131 -17.41 7.78 -5.80
C ARG A 131 -17.92 6.76 -4.79
N ALA A 132 -18.27 5.55 -5.24
CA ALA A 132 -18.72 4.48 -4.36
C ALA A 132 -17.61 4.01 -3.41
N VAL A 133 -16.39 3.85 -3.93
CA VAL A 133 -15.20 3.48 -3.14
C VAL A 133 -14.88 4.55 -2.10
N ARG A 134 -14.87 5.84 -2.49
CA ARG A 134 -14.69 6.98 -1.57
C ARG A 134 -15.72 6.97 -0.45
N TRP A 135 -17.00 6.81 -0.79
CA TRP A 135 -18.07 6.75 0.19
C TRP A 135 -17.87 5.60 1.19
N LEU A 136 -17.51 4.40 0.72
CA LEU A 136 -17.27 3.25 1.58
C LEU A 136 -16.10 3.49 2.55
N ILE A 137 -15.00 4.06 2.07
CA ILE A 137 -13.82 4.41 2.86
C ILE A 137 -14.19 5.39 3.99
N GLU A 138 -14.94 6.45 3.68
CA GLU A 138 -15.36 7.43 4.67
C GLU A 138 -16.24 6.83 5.76
N ARG A 139 -17.14 5.91 5.40
CA ARG A 139 -18.00 5.21 6.38
C ARG A 139 -17.18 4.28 7.26
N CYS A 140 -16.21 3.55 6.69
CA CYS A 140 -15.29 2.72 7.47
C CYS A 140 -14.45 3.56 8.43
N ALA A 141 -13.88 4.67 7.97
CA ALA A 141 -13.11 5.59 8.82
C ALA A 141 -13.95 6.23 9.93
N ALA A 142 -15.21 6.58 9.64
CA ALA A 142 -16.13 7.07 10.67
C ALA A 142 -16.40 6.00 11.74
N LEU A 143 -16.63 4.74 11.34
CA LEU A 143 -16.84 3.64 12.28
C LEU A 143 -15.60 3.32 13.12
N VAL A 144 -14.41 3.40 12.54
CA VAL A 144 -13.15 3.24 13.28
C VAL A 144 -12.99 4.37 14.31
N ARG A 145 -13.29 5.62 13.97
CA ARG A 145 -13.23 6.74 14.93
C ARG A 145 -14.22 6.60 16.08
N VAL A 146 -15.40 6.00 15.84
CA VAL A 146 -16.39 5.72 16.90
C VAL A 146 -15.91 4.62 17.85
N ARG A 147 -14.97 3.76 17.43
CA ARG A 147 -14.39 2.68 18.26
C ARG A 147 -13.59 3.20 19.46
N ASP A 148 -13.03 4.39 19.36
CA ASP A 148 -12.14 4.98 20.38
C ASP A 148 -12.84 5.43 21.67
N ALA A 149 -14.16 5.38 21.72
CA ALA A 149 -14.91 5.61 22.95
C ALA A 149 -15.71 4.36 23.36
N ARG A 150 -15.15 3.58 24.29
CA ARG A 150 -15.91 2.68 25.22
C ARG A 150 -16.56 1.40 24.64
N THR A 151 -15.86 0.58 23.86
CA THR A 151 -16.40 -0.73 23.41
C THR A 151 -15.94 -1.93 24.27
N SER A 152 -16.87 -2.83 24.62
CA SER A 152 -16.60 -4.08 25.36
C SER A 152 -15.79 -5.10 24.53
N PRO A 153 -15.12 -6.10 25.12
CA PRO A 153 -14.29 -7.07 24.38
C PRO A 153 -15.03 -7.80 23.24
N LEU A 154 -16.29 -8.15 23.46
CA LEU A 154 -17.15 -8.77 22.44
C LEU A 154 -17.52 -7.79 21.32
N ALA A 155 -17.81 -6.53 21.65
CA ALA A 155 -18.06 -5.48 20.67
C ALA A 155 -16.82 -5.19 19.81
N ARG A 156 -15.60 -5.24 20.39
CA ARG A 156 -14.34 -5.11 19.64
C ARG A 156 -14.14 -6.23 18.63
N GLY A 157 -14.50 -7.47 19.00
CA GLY A 157 -14.45 -8.64 18.13
C GLY A 157 -15.45 -8.54 16.96
N ALA A 158 -16.73 -8.29 17.26
CA ALA A 158 -17.76 -8.14 16.23
C ALA A 158 -17.46 -6.98 15.26
N LEU A 159 -16.94 -5.86 15.78
CA LEU A 159 -16.54 -4.72 14.96
C LEU A 159 -15.30 -5.02 14.11
N ALA A 160 -14.33 -5.77 14.64
CA ALA A 160 -13.17 -6.21 13.85
C ALA A 160 -13.61 -7.12 12.69
N THR A 161 -14.56 -8.04 12.93
CA THR A 161 -15.15 -8.87 11.88
C THR A 161 -15.89 -8.03 10.85
N ALA A 162 -16.74 -7.10 11.28
CA ALA A 162 -17.48 -6.21 10.37
C ALA A 162 -16.55 -5.35 9.50
N LEU A 163 -15.48 -4.80 10.08
CA LEU A 163 -14.48 -4.02 9.35
C LEU A 163 -13.65 -4.89 8.40
N THR A 164 -13.36 -6.13 8.77
CA THR A 164 -12.70 -7.09 7.88
C THR A 164 -13.59 -7.42 6.66
N LEU A 165 -14.88 -7.66 6.89
CA LEU A 165 -15.85 -7.88 5.81
C LEU A 165 -16.00 -6.64 4.92
N ALA A 166 -16.02 -5.44 5.50
CA ALA A 166 -16.08 -4.19 4.75
C ALA A 166 -14.82 -3.98 3.89
N TYR A 167 -13.65 -4.35 4.40
CA TYR A 167 -12.39 -4.32 3.65
C TYR A 167 -12.44 -5.25 2.45
N VAL A 168 -12.86 -6.52 2.66
CA VAL A 168 -13.03 -7.49 1.58
C VAL A 168 -14.02 -6.99 0.52
N ALA A 169 -15.17 -6.45 0.96
CA ALA A 169 -16.17 -5.89 0.06
C ALA A 169 -15.61 -4.72 -0.77
N GLY A 170 -14.83 -3.83 -0.14
CA GLY A 170 -14.15 -2.72 -0.82
C GLY A 170 -13.18 -3.19 -1.90
N VAL A 171 -12.38 -4.22 -1.62
CA VAL A 171 -11.46 -4.83 -2.60
C VAL A 171 -12.22 -5.42 -3.78
N CYS A 172 -13.27 -6.21 -3.52
CA CYS A 172 -14.09 -6.83 -4.55
C CYS A 172 -14.75 -5.79 -5.47
N LEU A 173 -15.31 -4.72 -4.88
CA LEU A 173 -15.94 -3.63 -5.64
C LEU A 173 -14.92 -2.89 -6.52
N ALA A 174 -13.75 -2.61 -5.98
CA ALA A 174 -12.72 -1.87 -6.68
C ALA A 174 -12.12 -2.71 -7.84
N LEU A 175 -11.92 -4.01 -7.64
CA LEU A 175 -11.51 -4.95 -8.67
C LEU A 175 -12.55 -5.08 -9.79
N ALA A 176 -13.82 -5.27 -9.44
CA ALA A 176 -14.91 -5.37 -10.42
C ALA A 176 -15.04 -4.08 -11.26
N GLY A 177 -14.90 -2.92 -10.62
CA GLY A 177 -14.89 -1.63 -11.29
C GLY A 177 -13.73 -1.47 -12.27
N HIS A 178 -12.51 -1.87 -11.88
CA HIS A 178 -11.34 -1.86 -12.76
C HIS A 178 -11.56 -2.72 -14.02
N VAL A 179 -12.05 -3.95 -13.85
CA VAL A 179 -12.35 -4.85 -14.97
C VAL A 179 -13.42 -4.27 -15.90
N ALA A 180 -14.47 -3.66 -15.34
CA ALA A 180 -15.54 -3.06 -16.13
C ALA A 180 -15.06 -1.84 -16.95
N ILE A 181 -14.22 -0.98 -16.36
CA ILE A 181 -13.65 0.19 -17.06
C ILE A 181 -12.74 -0.28 -18.20
N ARG A 182 -11.79 -1.18 -17.93
CA ARG A 182 -10.87 -1.74 -18.94
C ARG A 182 -11.62 -2.49 -20.05
N GLY A 183 -12.70 -3.20 -19.70
CA GLY A 183 -13.57 -3.87 -20.67
C GLY A 183 -14.26 -2.89 -21.63
N ARG A 184 -14.80 -1.79 -21.10
CA ARG A 184 -15.43 -0.73 -21.91
C ARG A 184 -14.44 -0.06 -22.86
N GLU A 185 -13.21 0.19 -22.41
CA GLU A 185 -12.16 0.75 -23.26
C GLU A 185 -11.81 -0.19 -24.43
N ARG A 186 -11.63 -1.49 -24.16
CA ARG A 186 -11.36 -2.49 -25.20
C ARG A 186 -12.50 -2.58 -26.21
N LEU A 187 -13.75 -2.57 -25.75
CA LEU A 187 -14.94 -2.55 -26.62
C LEU A 187 -15.01 -1.27 -27.46
N SER A 188 -14.69 -0.11 -26.88
CA SER A 188 -14.71 1.16 -27.59
C SER A 188 -13.64 1.24 -28.70
N ARG A 189 -12.43 0.71 -28.45
CA ARG A 189 -11.34 0.59 -29.43
C ARG A 189 -11.68 -0.40 -30.56
N GLY A 190 -12.29 -1.54 -30.22
CA GLY A 190 -12.76 -2.51 -31.23
C GLY A 190 -13.85 -1.94 -32.14
N ARG A 191 -14.73 -1.09 -31.59
CA ARG A 191 -15.80 -0.43 -32.35
C ARG A 191 -15.29 0.68 -33.27
N THR A 192 -14.22 1.38 -32.89
CA THR A 192 -13.53 2.36 -33.76
C THR A 192 -12.73 1.66 -34.87
N ALA A 193 -12.01 0.58 -34.56
CA ALA A 193 -11.26 -0.20 -35.55
C ALA A 193 -12.18 -0.82 -36.62
N ARG A 194 -13.35 -1.36 -36.22
CA ARG A 194 -14.34 -1.93 -37.16
C ARG A 194 -14.99 -0.88 -38.07
N ARG A 195 -15.09 0.37 -37.62
CA ARG A 195 -15.66 1.49 -38.40
C ARG A 195 -14.67 2.07 -39.42
N SER A 196 -13.36 1.92 -39.19
CA SER A 196 -12.30 2.33 -40.15
C SER A 196 -12.05 1.35 -41.30
N ARG A 197 -12.50 0.08 -41.17
CA ARG A 197 -12.33 -0.97 -42.19
C ARG A 197 -13.52 -1.15 -43.13
N GLY A 198 -14.60 -0.38 -42.93
CA GLY A 198 -15.84 -0.48 -43.70
C GLY A 198 -16.25 0.82 -44.38
N GLY A 199 -15.30 1.73 -44.63
CA GLY A 199 -15.49 2.98 -45.37
C GLY A 199 -14.63 2.98 -46.62
#